data_AF-A0A0F9AN64-F1
#
_entry.id   AF-A0A0F9AN64-F1
#
_cell.length_a   1.000
_cell.length_b   1.000
_cell.length_c   1.000
_cell.angle_alpha   90.00
_cell.angle_beta   90.00
_cell.angle_gamma   90.00
#
_symmetry.space_group_name_H-M   'P 1'
#
loop_
_entity.id
_entity.type
_entity.pdbx_description
1 polymer ?
#
loop_
_entity_poly.entity_id
_entity_poly.type
_entity_poly.pdbx_seq_one_letter_code
_entity_poly.pdbx_strand_id
1 'polypeptide(L)' 'MGKNKKSMDGNTAAAHIAYALSEVCSIYPITPSSPMAESIDEWVFQDRRNIFDKEVRVVEMHGVD' A
#
# COMPACT_ATOMS: atom_id res chain seq x y z
N MET A 1 -5.51 10.44 23.02
CA MET A 1 -4.77 10.41 21.74
C MET A 1 -5.58 11.18 20.70
N GLY A 2 -5.04 12.25 20.11
CA GLY A 2 -5.74 13.01 19.06
C GLY A 2 -5.71 12.26 17.73
N LYS A 3 -6.74 12.43 16.89
CA LYS A 3 -6.70 11.93 15.50
C LYS A 3 -5.65 12.73 14.72
N ASN A 4 -4.73 12.04 14.05
CA ASN A 4 -3.74 12.70 13.22
C ASN A 4 -4.40 13.12 11.89
N LYS A 5 -4.53 14.42 11.66
CA LYS A 5 -5.14 14.96 10.42
C LYS A 5 -4.03 15.20 9.40
N LYS A 6 -4.16 14.59 8.22
CA LYS A 6 -3.22 14.76 7.11
C LYS A 6 -4.03 14.94 5.82
N SER A 7 -3.64 15.90 4.98
CA SER A 7 -4.16 16.02 3.62
C SER A 7 -3.48 14.98 2.74
N MET A 8 -4.28 14.21 2.00
CA MET A 8 -3.82 13.20 1.03
C MET A 8 -4.95 12.91 0.03
N ASP A 9 -4.62 12.32 -1.12
CA ASP A 9 -5.61 11.83 -2.07
C ASP A 9 -6.24 10.49 -1.62
N GLY A 10 -7.30 10.06 -2.32
CA GLY A 10 -8.05 8.85 -1.98
C GLY A 10 -7.27 7.54 -2.13
N ASN A 11 -6.38 7.44 -3.13
CA ASN A 11 -5.56 6.25 -3.32
C ASN A 11 -4.56 6.11 -2.18
N THR A 12 -3.87 7.21 -1.82
CA THR A 12 -2.94 7.22 -0.68
C THR A 12 -3.65 6.88 0.63
N ALA A 13 -4.87 7.39 0.83
CA ALA A 13 -5.68 7.07 2.02
C ALA A 13 -6.09 5.59 2.08
N ALA A 14 -6.51 5.01 0.95
CA ALA A 14 -6.86 3.60 0.86
C ALA A 14 -5.62 2.71 1.08
N ALA A 15 -4.52 3.02 0.40
CA ALA A 15 -3.24 2.33 0.56
C ALA A 15 -2.78 2.35 2.03
N HIS A 16 -2.93 3.47 2.74
CA HIS A 16 -2.51 3.59 4.14
C HIS A 16 -3.15 2.52 5.04
N ILE A 17 -4.45 2.28 4.88
CA ILE A 17 -5.17 1.27 5.65
C ILE A 17 -4.88 -0.13 5.12
N ALA A 18 -4.80 -0.30 3.79
CA ALA A 18 -4.46 -1.58 3.18
C ALA A 18 -3.09 -2.08 3.64
N TYR A 19 -2.07 -1.22 3.66
CA TYR A 19 -0.73 -1.53 4.14
C TYR A 19 -0.74 -1.94 5.61
N ALA A 20 -1.45 -1.18 6.45
CA ALA A 20 -1.48 -1.44 7.88
C ALA A 20 -2.05 -2.82 8.23
N LEU A 21 -3.01 -3.32 7.43
CA LEU A 21 -3.79 -4.52 7.74
C LEU A 21 -3.41 -5.76 6.91
N SER A 22 -2.47 -5.65 5.98
CA SER A 22 -2.11 -6.75 5.08
C SER A 22 -0.70 -7.28 5.38
N GLU A 23 -0.49 -8.58 5.19
CA GLU A 23 0.86 -9.18 5.15
C GLU A 23 1.37 -9.35 3.72
N VAL A 24 0.47 -9.52 2.75
CA VAL A 24 0.77 -9.73 1.33
C VAL A 24 -0.10 -8.81 0.48
N CYS A 25 0.48 -8.21 -0.55
CA CYS A 25 -0.23 -7.43 -1.56
C CYS A 25 0.16 -7.92 -2.96
N SER A 26 -0.78 -8.55 -3.65
CA SER A 26 -0.61 -8.89 -5.07
C SER A 26 -1.15 -7.75 -5.93
N ILE A 27 -0.30 -7.18 -6.79
CA ILE A 27 -0.61 -5.98 -7.57
C ILE A 27 -0.54 -6.24 -9.07
N TYR A 28 -1.35 -5.48 -9.81
CA TYR A 28 -1.27 -5.36 -11.27
C TYR A 28 -1.60 -3.91 -11.65
N PRO A 29 -0.77 -3.23 -12.47
CA PRO A 29 -0.97 -1.81 -12.77
C PRO A 29 -2.18 -1.59 -13.68
N ILE A 30 -3.14 -0.80 -13.21
CA ILE A 30 -4.28 -0.32 -14.02
C ILE A 30 -4.71 1.08 -13.56
N THR A 31 -4.88 2.00 -14.51
CA THR A 31 -5.38 3.36 -14.23
C THR A 31 -6.85 3.30 -13.81
N PRO A 32 -7.29 4.02 -12.76
CA PRO A 32 -6.58 5.06 -11.99
C PRO A 32 -5.96 4.58 -10.65
N SER A 33 -5.89 3.27 -10.42
CA SER A 33 -5.48 2.69 -9.12
C SER A 33 -3.98 2.45 -8.96
N SER A 34 -3.18 2.56 -10.02
CA SER A 34 -1.72 2.38 -9.95
C SER A 34 -1.03 3.13 -8.80
N PRO A 35 -1.41 4.37 -8.42
CA PRO A 35 -0.79 5.07 -7.29
C PRO A 35 -0.92 4.37 -5.93
N MET A 36 -1.92 3.49 -5.74
CA MET A 36 -2.02 2.69 -4.51
C MET A 36 -0.87 1.68 -4.40
N ALA A 37 -0.55 1.00 -5.50
CA ALA A 37 0.53 0.02 -5.55
C ALA A 37 1.89 0.73 -5.37
N GLU A 38 2.10 1.85 -6.08
CA GLU A 38 3.31 2.67 -5.95
C GLU A 38 3.55 3.14 -4.49
N SER A 39 2.48 3.57 -3.80
CA SER A 39 2.58 3.97 -2.38
C SER A 39 2.98 2.81 -1.47
N ILE A 40 2.45 1.61 -1.73
CA ILE A 40 2.77 0.41 -0.95
C ILE A 40 4.23 0.01 -1.18
N ASP A 41 4.68 -0.03 -2.44
CA ASP A 41 6.08 -0.33 -2.78
C ASP A 41 7.05 0.66 -2.15
N GLU A 42 6.75 1.97 -2.21
CA GLU A 42 7.57 2.99 -1.58
C GLU A 42 7.64 2.79 -0.05
N TRP A 43 6.53 2.44 0.60
CA TRP A 43 6.53 2.20 2.04
C TRP A 43 7.28 0.94 2.45
N VAL A 44 7.28 -0.12 1.62
CA VAL A 44 8.16 -1.27 1.84
C VAL A 44 9.62 -0.84 1.74
N PHE A 45 10.00 -0.05 0.73
CA PHE A 45 11.36 0.47 0.59
C PHE A 45 11.81 1.37 1.77
N GLN A 46 10.85 1.99 2.47
CA GLN A 46 11.09 2.80 3.66
C GLN A 46 11.06 1.99 4.98
N ASP A 47 11.13 0.66 4.92
CA ASP A 47 11.05 -0.26 6.08
C ASP A 47 9.80 -0.04 6.94
N ARG A 48 8.69 0.43 6.32
CA ARG A 48 7.44 0.69 7.05
C ARG A 48 6.88 -0.63 7.55
N ARG A 49 6.40 -0.65 8.79
CA ARG A 49 5.79 -1.86 9.38
C ARG A 49 4.28 -1.76 9.44
N ASN A 50 3.63 -2.88 9.15
CA ASN A 50 2.20 -3.09 9.39
C ASN A 50 1.91 -3.36 10.88
N ILE A 51 0.65 -3.62 11.24
CA ILE A 51 0.27 -3.89 12.64
C ILE A 51 0.84 -5.21 13.18
N PHE A 52 1.39 -6.06 12.32
CA PHE A 52 2.02 -7.34 12.66
C PHE A 52 3.55 -7.22 12.81
N ASP A 53 4.07 -6.00 12.84
CA ASP A 53 5.50 -5.68 12.93
C ASP A 53 6.33 -6.25 11.75
N LYS A 54 5.73 -6.32 10.56
CA LYS A 54 6.36 -6.77 9.32
C LYS A 54 6.17 -5.76 8.19
N GLU A 55 7.09 -5.77 7.23
CA GLU A 55 6.84 -5.17 5.91
C GLU A 55 5.80 -5.98 5.15
N VAL A 56 4.99 -5.31 4.34
CA VAL A 56 4.07 -5.97 3.42
C VAL A 56 4.87 -6.63 2.31
N ARG A 57 4.62 -7.91 2.02
CA ARG A 57 5.21 -8.56 0.86
C ARG A 57 4.45 -8.17 -0.41
N VAL A 58 5.09 -7.44 -1.31
CA VAL A 58 4.49 -7.08 -2.60
C VAL A 58 4.85 -8.11 -3.67
N VAL A 59 3.86 -8.49 -4.48
CA VAL A 59 4.00 -9.41 -5.61
C VAL A 59 3.36 -8.78 -6.83
N GLU A 60 4.16 -8.41 -7.83
CA GLU A 60 3.65 -7.98 -9.12
C GLU A 60 3.24 -9.20 -9.95
N MET A 61 1.96 -9.24 -10.34
CA MET A 61 1.40 -10.30 -11.14
C MET A 61 1.59 -9.98 -12.62
N HIS A 62 1.71 -11.00 -13.47
CA HIS A 62 1.62 -10.84 -14.91
C HIS A 62 0.15 -10.96 -15.32
N GLY A 63 -0.29 -10.17 -16.31
CA GLY A 63 -1.66 -10.19 -16.80
C GLY A 63 -2.07 -11.55 -17.38
N VAL A 64 -3.37 -11.74 -17.63
CA VAL A 64 -3.86 -12.87 -18.41
C VAL A 64 -3.67 -12.51 -19.88
N ASP A 65 -2.69 -13.14 -20.54
CA ASP A 65 -2.58 -13.12 -22.00
C ASP A 65 -3.80 -13.80 -22.66
#